data_AF-A0AAV6V143-F1
#
_entry.id   AF-A0AAV6V143-F1
#
_cell.length_a   1.000
_cell.length_b   1.000
_cell.length_c   1.000
_cell.angle_alpha   90.00
_cell.angle_beta   90.00
_cell.angle_gamma   90.00
#
_symmetry.space_group_name_H-M   'P 1'
#
loop_
_entity.id
_entity.type
_entity.pdbx_description
1 polymer ?
#
loop_
_entity_poly.entity_id
_entity_poly.type
_entity_poly.pdbx_seq_one_letter_code
_entity_poly.pdbx_strand_id
1 'polypeptide(L)'
;MKSEWIFLLVIIAVLGIAGAKGNDCNATVVNPCFHNATHYERVAFPLYGQDEGELDETCRKINESFYCLNDYIDSCHNQPECDEQCEETIFHIELFFNATGLLNLQSELCEAENHLRKVYLDNYVCLGDNAHHYATCHNISQKSVKYMETLSARDAIIKAQCCYMSWFQDCIKNATEICGQDAVDYVSYGLYTLIAHVEEQMCKNNPVKCEMPPLPIYTEDEDETSSAEEEILDFTSKNPDNGHNGASNHLVCSTLLFSLTSLFVQYIYFH
;
A
#
# COMPACT_ATOMS: atom_id res chain seq x y z
N MET A 1 -41.99 38.79 -13.96
CA MET A 1 -42.50 37.78 -13.01
C MET A 1 -42.36 36.32 -13.44
N LYS A 2 -42.24 35.94 -14.73
CA LYS A 2 -42.07 34.52 -15.12
C LYS A 2 -40.62 34.01 -15.17
N SER A 3 -39.63 34.90 -15.24
CA SER A 3 -38.20 34.54 -15.40
C SER A 3 -37.52 34.12 -14.09
N GLU A 4 -37.97 34.61 -12.94
CA GLU A 4 -37.30 34.36 -11.65
C GLU A 4 -37.57 32.96 -11.10
N TRP A 5 -38.74 32.38 -11.43
CA TRP A 5 -39.09 31.01 -11.05
C TRP A 5 -38.29 29.94 -11.77
N ILE A 6 -37.78 30.24 -12.98
CA ILE A 6 -36.98 29.31 -13.77
C ILE A 6 -35.61 29.12 -13.12
N PHE A 7 -34.98 30.20 -12.65
CA PHE A 7 -33.69 30.10 -11.95
C PHE A 7 -33.80 29.31 -10.65
N LEU A 8 -34.89 29.50 -9.89
CA LEU A 8 -35.09 28.78 -8.64
C LEU A 8 -35.31 27.27 -8.86
N LEU A 9 -36.04 26.89 -9.92
CA LEU A 9 -36.22 25.49 -10.31
C LEU A 9 -34.93 24.85 -10.83
N VAL A 10 -34.09 25.59 -11.56
CA VAL A 10 -32.79 25.10 -12.02
C VAL A 10 -31.83 24.89 -10.84
N ILE A 11 -31.81 25.81 -9.87
CA ILE A 11 -30.99 25.65 -8.66
C ILE A 11 -31.46 24.46 -7.83
N ILE A 12 -32.78 24.28 -7.63
CA ILE A 12 -33.32 23.12 -6.92
C ILE A 12 -33.07 21.82 -7.69
N ALA A 13 -33.16 21.82 -9.02
CA ALA A 13 -32.88 20.63 -9.83
C ALA A 13 -31.38 20.26 -9.80
N VAL A 14 -30.48 21.23 -9.84
CA VAL A 14 -29.03 20.99 -9.75
C VAL A 14 -28.63 20.54 -8.34
N LEU A 15 -29.25 21.09 -7.29
CA LEU A 15 -29.01 20.66 -5.90
C LEU A 15 -29.68 19.30 -5.59
N GLY A 16 -30.82 18.99 -6.22
CA GLY A 16 -31.55 17.74 -6.01
C GLY A 16 -30.86 16.51 -6.60
N ILE A 17 -30.06 16.68 -7.67
CA ILE A 17 -29.29 15.58 -8.27
C ILE A 17 -28.02 15.28 -7.44
N ALA A 18 -27.49 16.28 -6.71
CA ALA A 18 -26.38 16.05 -5.79
C ALA A 18 -26.76 15.20 -4.56
N GLY A 19 -28.04 15.23 -4.14
CA GLY A 19 -28.54 14.43 -3.01
C GLY A 19 -28.99 13.01 -3.35
N ALA A 20 -28.88 12.57 -4.61
CA ALA A 20 -29.33 11.25 -5.07
C ALA A 20 -28.18 10.31 -5.52
N LYS A 21 -26.92 10.72 -5.32
CA LYS A 21 -25.87 9.73 -5.06
C LYS A 21 -26.15 9.23 -3.64
N GLY A 22 -27.08 8.27 -3.52
CA GLY A 22 -27.28 7.58 -2.25
C GLY A 22 -25.92 7.12 -1.74
N ASN A 23 -25.70 7.25 -0.44
CA ASN A 23 -24.54 6.71 0.26
C ASN A 23 -24.53 5.19 0.02
N ASP A 24 -23.98 4.78 -1.11
CA ASP A 24 -23.85 3.38 -1.48
C ASP A 24 -22.68 2.85 -0.68
N CYS A 25 -22.98 2.38 0.53
CA CYS A 25 -22.03 1.81 1.47
C CYS A 25 -21.61 0.39 1.07
N ASN A 26 -21.36 0.23 -0.21
CA ASN A 26 -20.94 -0.99 -0.83
C ASN A 26 -19.42 -0.94 -1.02
N ALA A 27 -18.72 -1.98 -0.57
CA ALA A 27 -17.27 -2.11 -0.70
C ALA A 27 -16.78 -2.00 -2.16
N THR A 28 -17.64 -2.22 -3.16
CA THR A 28 -17.27 -1.99 -4.56
C THR A 28 -16.97 -0.53 -4.90
N VAL A 29 -17.52 0.42 -4.13
CA VAL A 29 -17.29 1.86 -4.29
C VAL A 29 -15.86 2.26 -3.89
N VAL A 30 -15.23 1.54 -2.97
CA VAL A 30 -13.86 1.86 -2.51
C VAL A 30 -12.77 1.27 -3.40
N ASN A 31 -13.07 0.26 -4.22
CA ASN A 31 -12.08 -0.39 -5.08
C ASN A 31 -11.31 0.60 -5.99
N PRO A 32 -11.96 1.57 -6.66
CA PRO A 32 -11.26 2.58 -7.44
C PRO A 32 -10.43 3.53 -6.56
N CYS A 33 -10.86 3.80 -5.32
CA CYS A 33 -10.09 4.63 -4.39
C CYS A 33 -8.74 3.97 -4.07
N PHE A 34 -8.69 2.64 -3.95
CA PHE A 34 -7.42 1.95 -3.70
C PHE A 34 -6.49 1.97 -4.91
N HIS A 35 -6.98 2.02 -6.15
CA HIS A 35 -6.14 1.84 -7.34
C HIS A 35 -4.90 2.75 -7.43
N ASN A 36 -4.99 4.01 -6.98
CA ASN A 36 -3.80 4.89 -6.94
C ASN A 36 -3.02 4.75 -5.62
N ALA A 37 -3.69 4.41 -4.51
CA ALA A 37 -3.03 4.09 -3.25
C ALA A 37 -2.26 2.76 -3.33
N THR A 38 -2.61 1.87 -4.25
CA THR A 38 -1.89 0.60 -4.44
C THR A 38 -0.53 0.77 -5.10
N HIS A 39 -0.10 2.00 -5.45
CA HIS A 39 1.27 2.21 -5.93
C HIS A 39 2.32 1.73 -4.90
N TYR A 40 1.99 1.78 -3.61
CA TYR A 40 2.83 1.24 -2.53
C TYR A 40 2.88 -0.29 -2.46
N GLU A 41 2.00 -1.00 -3.17
CA GLU A 41 1.94 -2.47 -3.14
C GLU A 41 3.19 -3.14 -3.69
N ARG A 42 3.88 -2.48 -4.61
CA ARG A 42 5.07 -3.09 -5.20
C ARG A 42 6.32 -2.93 -4.35
N VAL A 43 6.30 -2.09 -3.29
CA VAL A 43 7.44 -1.68 -2.44
C VAL A 43 8.78 -1.82 -3.20
N ALA A 44 8.79 -1.32 -4.43
CA ALA A 44 9.90 -1.39 -5.34
C ALA A 44 10.28 0.06 -5.51
N PHE A 45 11.39 0.46 -4.89
CA PHE A 45 11.90 1.79 -5.11
C PHE A 45 12.33 1.90 -6.58
N PRO A 46 12.08 3.04 -7.24
CA PRO A 46 11.45 4.25 -6.70
C PRO A 46 9.92 4.16 -6.61
N LEU A 47 9.35 4.79 -5.57
CA LEU A 47 7.92 4.72 -5.23
C LEU A 47 7.05 5.78 -5.92
N TYR A 48 7.60 6.69 -6.71
CA TYR A 48 6.85 7.82 -7.28
C TYR A 48 7.41 8.22 -8.65
N GLY A 49 6.97 9.36 -9.20
CA GLY A 49 7.49 9.91 -10.45
C GLY A 49 8.99 10.24 -10.42
N GLN A 50 9.60 10.30 -11.61
CA GLN A 50 11.05 10.47 -11.78
C GLN A 50 11.56 11.91 -11.67
N ASP A 51 10.65 12.86 -11.82
CA ASP A 51 10.92 14.28 -11.78
C ASP A 51 9.79 15.00 -11.02
N GLU A 52 9.95 16.32 -10.84
CA GLU A 52 8.98 17.14 -10.11
C GLU A 52 7.55 17.03 -10.67
N GLY A 53 7.39 17.00 -12.00
CA GLY A 53 6.07 16.98 -12.63
C GLY A 53 5.38 15.63 -12.48
N GLU A 54 6.12 14.54 -12.70
CA GLU A 54 5.60 13.19 -12.48
C GLU A 54 5.33 12.90 -11.00
N LEU A 55 6.18 13.42 -10.10
CA LEU A 55 6.02 13.29 -8.66
C LEU A 55 4.78 14.06 -8.18
N ASP A 56 4.56 15.29 -8.63
CA ASP A 56 3.35 16.07 -8.34
C ASP A 56 2.07 15.35 -8.80
N GLU A 57 2.10 14.77 -9.99
CA GLU A 57 0.97 14.02 -10.53
C GLU A 57 0.71 12.74 -9.72
N THR A 58 1.76 12.05 -9.27
CA THR A 58 1.64 10.88 -8.39
C THR A 58 1.07 11.28 -7.03
N CYS A 59 1.58 12.37 -6.45
CA CYS A 59 1.10 12.96 -5.21
C CYS A 59 -0.39 13.33 -5.28
N ARG A 60 -0.82 13.98 -6.37
CA ARG A 60 -2.22 14.32 -6.62
C ARG A 60 -3.11 13.09 -6.63
N LYS A 61 -2.73 12.04 -7.37
CA LYS A 61 -3.52 10.79 -7.48
C LYS A 61 -3.66 10.08 -6.14
N ILE A 62 -2.59 10.03 -5.34
CA ILE A 62 -2.62 9.41 -4.01
C ILE A 62 -3.49 10.23 -3.05
N ASN A 63 -3.40 11.57 -3.09
CA ASN A 63 -4.27 12.43 -2.28
C ASN A 63 -5.74 12.26 -2.67
N GLU A 64 -6.05 12.17 -3.97
CA GLU A 64 -7.41 11.85 -4.46
C GLU A 64 -7.91 10.51 -3.92
N SER A 65 -7.05 9.50 -3.87
CA SER A 65 -7.36 8.21 -3.22
C SER A 65 -7.67 8.36 -1.73
N PHE A 66 -6.88 9.13 -0.99
CA PHE A 66 -7.13 9.35 0.44
C PHE A 66 -8.42 10.13 0.69
N TYR A 67 -8.74 11.13 -0.13
CA TYR A 67 -10.03 11.82 -0.05
C TYR A 67 -11.19 10.87 -0.36
N CYS A 68 -11.08 10.05 -1.41
CA CYS A 68 -12.09 9.07 -1.79
C CYS A 68 -12.39 8.07 -0.65
N LEU A 69 -11.35 7.57 0.03
CA LEU A 69 -11.46 6.66 1.17
C LEU A 69 -12.04 7.35 2.41
N ASN A 70 -11.63 8.58 2.73
CA ASN A 70 -12.20 9.34 3.85
C ASN A 70 -13.66 9.70 3.61
N ASP A 71 -14.01 10.12 2.39
CA ASP A 71 -15.40 10.41 2.00
C ASP A 71 -16.29 9.16 2.18
N TYR A 72 -15.77 7.96 1.87
CA TYR A 72 -16.48 6.71 2.11
C TYR A 72 -16.70 6.46 3.61
N ILE A 73 -15.65 6.60 4.45
CA ILE A 73 -15.77 6.47 5.90
C ILE A 73 -16.82 7.46 6.42
N ASP A 74 -16.69 8.75 6.11
CA ASP A 74 -17.60 9.79 6.60
C ASP A 74 -19.05 9.57 6.15
N SER A 75 -19.24 9.05 4.94
CA SER A 75 -20.56 8.80 4.37
C SER A 75 -21.22 7.54 4.92
N CYS A 76 -20.46 6.53 5.36
CA CYS A 76 -20.98 5.21 5.71
C CYS A 76 -20.88 4.85 7.18
N HIS A 77 -19.93 5.44 7.91
CA HIS A 77 -19.74 5.17 9.32
C HIS A 77 -21.01 5.55 10.11
N ASN A 78 -21.54 4.61 10.88
CA ASN A 78 -22.78 4.73 11.66
C ASN A 78 -24.06 4.94 10.83
N GLN A 79 -24.04 4.70 9.51
CA GLN A 79 -25.27 4.70 8.72
C GLN A 79 -26.03 3.39 8.89
N PRO A 80 -27.37 3.40 8.98
CA PRO A 80 -28.19 2.19 9.05
C PRO A 80 -28.01 1.22 7.88
N GLU A 81 -27.57 1.71 6.73
CA GLU A 81 -27.32 0.96 5.50
C GLU A 81 -25.94 0.28 5.47
N CYS A 82 -25.04 0.61 6.38
CA CYS A 82 -23.73 -0.03 6.49
C CYS A 82 -23.91 -1.43 7.12
N ASP A 83 -23.70 -2.46 6.32
CA ASP A 83 -23.71 -3.85 6.77
C ASP A 83 -22.36 -4.27 7.38
N GLU A 84 -22.24 -5.54 7.78
CA GLU A 84 -21.01 -6.08 8.37
C GLU A 84 -19.80 -5.94 7.43
N GLN A 85 -19.99 -6.09 6.12
CA GLN A 85 -18.93 -5.94 5.13
C GLN A 85 -18.49 -4.48 5.00
N CYS A 86 -19.43 -3.54 5.06
CA CYS A 86 -19.14 -2.11 5.10
C CYS A 86 -18.32 -1.73 6.34
N GLU A 87 -18.72 -2.19 7.53
CA GLU A 87 -18.00 -1.95 8.78
C GLU A 87 -16.58 -2.54 8.75
N GLU A 88 -16.44 -3.78 8.25
CA GLU A 88 -15.12 -4.42 8.03
C GLU A 88 -14.26 -3.59 7.07
N THR A 89 -14.85 -3.10 5.97
CA THR A 89 -14.16 -2.23 5.00
C THR A 89 -13.68 -0.93 5.64
N ILE A 90 -14.54 -0.25 6.41
CA ILE A 90 -14.18 0.98 7.15
C ILE A 90 -13.02 0.69 8.10
N PHE A 91 -13.11 -0.38 8.89
CA PHE A 91 -12.05 -0.80 9.79
C PHE A 91 -10.71 -1.01 9.06
N HIS A 92 -10.71 -1.66 7.90
CA HIS A 92 -9.50 -1.84 7.10
C HIS A 92 -8.92 -0.53 6.56
N ILE A 93 -9.77 0.42 6.13
CA ILE A 93 -9.33 1.75 5.68
C ILE A 93 -8.72 2.53 6.84
N GLU A 94 -9.39 2.57 7.98
CA GLU A 94 -8.89 3.25 9.18
C GLU A 94 -7.58 2.63 9.66
N LEU A 95 -7.50 1.29 9.65
CA LEU A 95 -6.27 0.57 9.97
C LEU A 95 -5.15 0.94 8.98
N PHE A 96 -5.44 0.97 7.68
CA PHE A 96 -4.49 1.41 6.66
C PHE A 96 -3.97 2.84 6.96
N PHE A 97 -4.84 3.79 7.27
CA PHE A 97 -4.43 5.17 7.58
C PHE A 97 -3.68 5.33 8.90
N ASN A 98 -4.12 4.65 9.95
CA ASN A 98 -3.60 4.86 11.30
C ASN A 98 -2.38 3.98 11.59
N ALA A 99 -2.30 2.79 10.99
CA ALA A 99 -1.25 1.82 11.27
C ALA A 99 -0.05 1.93 10.32
N THR A 100 -0.28 2.43 9.10
CA THR A 100 0.81 2.72 8.17
C THR A 100 1.09 4.21 8.26
N GLY A 101 2.32 4.63 8.59
CA GLY A 101 2.70 6.06 8.60
C GLY A 101 2.67 6.73 7.22
N LEU A 102 1.94 6.15 6.28
CA LEU A 102 1.82 6.51 4.89
C LEU A 102 1.34 7.93 4.70
N LEU A 103 0.37 8.40 5.49
CA LEU A 103 -0.10 9.78 5.43
C LEU A 103 1.02 10.78 5.73
N ASN A 104 1.88 10.47 6.71
CA ASN A 104 3.03 11.31 7.06
C ASN A 104 4.08 11.27 5.94
N LEU A 105 4.43 10.07 5.47
CA LEU A 105 5.39 9.90 4.37
C LEU A 105 4.93 10.63 3.10
N GLN A 106 3.64 10.49 2.74
CA GLN A 106 3.01 11.18 1.63
C GLN A 106 3.09 12.70 1.83
N SER A 107 2.70 13.20 3.01
CA SER A 107 2.71 14.64 3.29
C SER A 107 4.11 15.24 3.14
N GLU A 108 5.15 14.56 3.63
CA GLU A 108 6.52 15.04 3.52
C GLU A 108 7.07 14.97 2.09
N LEU A 109 6.79 13.89 1.36
CA LEU A 109 7.30 13.76 0.00
C LEU A 109 6.59 14.68 -1.01
N CYS A 110 5.31 14.95 -0.78
CA CYS A 110 4.49 15.77 -1.67
C CYS A 110 4.58 17.27 -1.40
N GLU A 111 5.31 17.68 -0.37
CA GLU A 111 5.62 19.08 -0.14
C GLU A 111 6.85 19.48 -0.96
N ALA A 112 6.67 20.40 -1.92
CA ALA A 112 7.68 20.78 -2.91
C ALA A 112 9.05 21.19 -2.32
N GLU A 113 9.04 21.88 -1.18
CA GLU A 113 10.27 22.38 -0.56
C GLU A 113 10.90 21.42 0.46
N ASN A 114 10.24 20.29 0.72
CA ASN A 114 10.65 19.34 1.74
C ASN A 114 11.98 18.66 1.37
N HIS A 115 12.81 18.44 2.38
CA HIS A 115 14.11 17.81 2.19
C HIS A 115 13.98 16.37 1.67
N LEU A 116 12.97 15.63 2.15
CA LEU A 116 12.74 14.24 1.76
C LEU A 116 12.47 14.10 0.25
N ARG A 117 11.68 15.03 -0.31
CA ARG A 117 11.40 15.12 -1.75
C ARG A 117 12.67 15.32 -2.57
N LYS A 118 13.53 16.25 -2.15
CA LYS A 118 14.79 16.56 -2.82
C LYS A 118 15.72 15.35 -2.82
N VAL A 119 15.92 14.71 -1.67
CA VAL A 119 16.74 13.50 -1.55
C VAL A 119 16.20 12.36 -2.41
N TYR A 120 14.88 12.17 -2.46
CA TYR A 120 14.26 11.18 -3.34
C TYR A 120 14.58 11.42 -4.82
N LEU A 121 14.34 12.64 -5.32
CA LEU A 121 14.57 12.98 -6.73
C LEU A 121 16.06 12.90 -7.09
N ASP A 122 16.95 13.33 -6.20
CA ASP A 122 18.40 13.25 -6.39
C ASP A 122 18.90 11.79 -6.51
N ASN A 123 18.21 10.85 -5.86
CA ASN A 123 18.57 9.43 -5.87
C ASN A 123 17.72 8.57 -6.82
N TYR A 124 16.70 9.15 -7.48
CA TYR A 124 15.70 8.40 -8.26
C TYR A 124 16.32 7.46 -9.28
N VAL A 125 17.26 7.95 -10.09
CA VAL A 125 17.88 7.18 -11.18
C VAL A 125 18.58 5.94 -10.62
N CYS A 126 19.36 6.10 -9.55
CA CYS A 126 20.05 4.97 -8.94
C CYS A 126 19.06 3.96 -8.32
N LEU A 127 18.02 4.44 -7.64
CA LEU A 127 16.97 3.59 -7.09
C LEU A 127 16.31 2.77 -8.22
N GLY A 128 16.02 3.41 -9.36
CA GLY A 128 15.44 2.77 -10.55
C GLY A 128 16.35 1.71 -11.15
N ASP A 129 17.64 2.01 -11.32
CA ASP A 129 18.63 1.06 -11.85
C ASP A 129 18.78 -0.19 -10.96
N ASN A 130 18.53 -0.04 -9.66
CA ASN A 130 18.58 -1.11 -8.66
C ASN A 130 17.21 -1.74 -8.34
N ALA A 131 16.16 -1.45 -9.12
CA ALA A 131 14.80 -1.97 -8.92
C ALA A 131 14.73 -3.50 -8.74
N HIS A 132 15.59 -4.24 -9.46
CA HIS A 132 15.65 -5.70 -9.41
C HIS A 132 16.09 -6.25 -8.04
N HIS A 133 16.93 -5.51 -7.29
CA HIS A 133 17.30 -5.89 -5.92
C HIS A 133 16.12 -5.76 -4.97
N TYR A 134 15.33 -4.69 -5.07
CA TYR A 134 14.10 -4.53 -4.29
C TYR A 134 13.07 -5.59 -4.64
N ALA A 135 12.91 -5.92 -5.93
CA ALA A 135 12.02 -6.98 -6.39
C ALA A 135 12.40 -8.35 -5.80
N THR A 136 13.69 -8.61 -5.60
CA THR A 136 14.16 -9.84 -4.92
C THR A 136 13.71 -9.85 -3.46
N CYS A 137 13.92 -8.75 -2.72
CA CYS A 137 13.44 -8.62 -1.35
C CYS A 137 11.91 -8.80 -1.25
N HIS A 138 11.16 -8.22 -2.20
CA HIS A 138 9.71 -8.32 -2.26
C HIS A 138 9.23 -9.74 -2.60
N ASN A 139 9.83 -10.43 -3.57
CA ASN A 139 9.43 -11.81 -3.87
C ASN A 139 9.61 -12.75 -2.66
N ILE A 140 10.74 -12.60 -1.95
CA ILE A 140 10.98 -13.37 -0.73
C ILE A 140 10.00 -12.95 0.37
N SER A 141 9.66 -11.66 0.52
CA SER A 141 8.66 -11.21 1.49
C SER A 141 7.28 -11.85 1.23
N GLN A 142 6.84 -11.90 -0.03
CA GLN A 142 5.57 -12.53 -0.41
C GLN A 142 5.54 -14.01 -0.04
N LYS A 143 6.63 -14.75 -0.26
CA LYS A 143 6.74 -16.15 0.16
C LYS A 143 6.69 -16.30 1.68
N SER A 144 7.33 -15.37 2.40
CA SER A 144 7.35 -15.38 3.85
C SER A 144 5.97 -15.11 4.45
N VAL A 145 5.25 -14.14 3.91
CA VAL A 145 3.87 -13.82 4.31
C VAL A 145 2.96 -15.04 4.11
N LYS A 146 3.00 -15.67 2.94
CA LYS A 146 2.25 -16.91 2.67
C LYS A 146 2.58 -18.04 3.64
N TYR A 147 3.85 -18.18 4.03
CA TYR A 147 4.23 -19.17 5.03
C TYR A 147 3.67 -18.83 6.42
N MET A 148 3.69 -17.56 6.83
CA MET A 148 3.12 -17.13 8.11
C MET A 148 1.62 -17.44 8.22
N GLU A 149 0.88 -17.39 7.11
CA GLU A 149 -0.53 -17.81 7.05
C GLU A 149 -0.75 -19.30 7.37
N THR A 150 0.28 -20.14 7.20
CA THR A 150 0.22 -21.58 7.54
C THR A 150 0.47 -21.87 9.02
N LEU A 151 0.98 -20.89 9.77
CA LEU A 151 1.29 -21.04 11.18
C LEU A 151 0.00 -20.96 12.01
N SER A 152 -0.19 -21.90 12.93
CA SER A 152 -1.35 -21.94 13.82
C SER A 152 -1.04 -21.48 15.25
N ALA A 153 0.23 -21.58 15.66
CA ALA A 153 0.65 -21.19 16.99
C ALA A 153 0.97 -19.69 17.03
N ARG A 154 0.28 -18.95 17.89
CA ARG A 154 0.45 -17.50 18.08
C ARG A 154 1.92 -17.09 18.28
N ASP A 155 2.64 -17.77 19.16
CA ASP A 155 4.05 -17.44 19.43
C ASP A 155 4.94 -17.67 18.21
N ALA A 156 4.61 -18.67 17.38
CA ALA A 156 5.31 -18.92 16.13
C ALA A 156 5.01 -17.83 15.09
N ILE A 157 3.75 -17.38 15.00
CA ILE A 157 3.34 -16.26 14.15
C ILE A 157 4.12 -15.01 14.57
N ILE A 158 4.02 -14.56 15.82
CA ILE A 158 4.70 -13.34 16.30
C ILE A 158 6.21 -13.40 16.02
N LYS A 159 6.86 -14.52 16.34
CA LYS A 159 8.29 -14.70 16.08
C LYS A 159 8.61 -14.61 14.58
N ALA A 160 7.78 -15.22 13.72
CA ALA A 160 7.93 -15.18 12.28
C ALA A 160 7.73 -13.75 11.74
N GLN A 161 6.74 -13.01 12.22
CA GLN A 161 6.47 -11.63 11.83
C GLN A 161 7.64 -10.69 12.19
N CYS A 162 8.18 -10.82 13.40
CA CYS A 162 9.34 -10.03 13.82
C CYS A 162 10.60 -10.34 13.03
N CYS A 163 10.84 -11.63 12.78
CA CYS A 163 11.92 -12.12 11.93
C CYS A 163 11.82 -11.57 10.50
N TYR A 164 10.61 -11.61 9.95
CA TYR A 164 10.27 -11.07 8.64
C TYR A 164 10.55 -9.56 8.55
N MET A 165 10.06 -8.76 9.49
CA MET A 165 10.23 -7.30 9.48
C MET A 165 11.70 -6.89 9.57
N SER A 166 12.45 -7.47 10.51
CA SER A 166 13.89 -7.20 10.65
C SER A 166 14.65 -7.56 9.38
N TRP A 167 14.37 -8.74 8.82
CA TRP A 167 15.04 -9.18 7.59
C TRP A 167 14.68 -8.28 6.40
N PHE A 168 13.41 -7.89 6.26
CA PHE A 168 12.95 -7.09 5.12
C PHE A 168 13.57 -5.68 5.14
N GLN A 169 13.66 -5.05 6.32
CA GLN A 169 14.38 -3.79 6.50
C GLN A 169 15.84 -3.91 6.07
N ASP A 170 16.55 -4.93 6.55
CA ASP A 170 17.96 -5.15 6.22
C ASP A 170 18.14 -5.45 4.72
N CYS A 171 17.24 -6.23 4.11
CA CYS A 171 17.28 -6.56 2.68
C CYS A 171 17.17 -5.30 1.81
N ILE A 172 16.16 -4.47 2.07
CA ILE A 172 15.94 -3.24 1.30
C ILE A 172 17.07 -2.24 1.55
N LYS A 173 17.54 -2.10 2.80
CA LYS A 173 18.68 -1.26 3.13
C LYS A 173 19.92 -1.66 2.32
N ASN A 174 20.28 -2.95 2.35
CA ASN A 174 21.44 -3.48 1.63
C ASN A 174 21.31 -3.27 0.11
N ALA A 175 20.10 -3.44 -0.45
CA ALA A 175 19.82 -3.13 -1.85
C ALA A 175 20.04 -1.64 -2.20
N THR A 176 19.89 -0.76 -1.21
CA THR A 176 20.03 0.69 -1.38
C THR A 176 21.46 1.18 -1.17
N GLU A 177 22.33 0.43 -0.48
CA GLU A 177 23.70 0.88 -0.16
C GLU A 177 24.53 1.25 -1.40
N ILE A 178 24.23 0.65 -2.55
CA ILE A 178 24.86 0.94 -3.84
C ILE A 178 24.62 2.40 -4.28
N CYS A 179 23.50 3.00 -3.87
CA CYS A 179 23.14 4.38 -4.18
C CYS A 179 23.71 5.42 -3.21
N GLY A 180 24.43 4.99 -2.18
CA GLY A 180 25.05 5.87 -1.20
C GLY A 180 24.20 6.12 0.04
N GLN A 181 24.79 6.82 1.02
CA GLN A 181 24.21 6.96 2.35
C GLN A 181 22.90 7.77 2.34
N ASP A 182 22.79 8.81 1.51
CA ASP A 182 21.58 9.64 1.45
C ASP A 182 20.36 8.83 0.95
N ALA A 183 20.57 7.95 -0.04
CA ALA A 183 19.54 7.01 -0.50
C ALA A 183 19.15 6.02 0.61
N VAL A 184 20.15 5.47 1.32
CA VAL A 184 19.93 4.55 2.44
C VAL A 184 19.12 5.22 3.53
N ASP A 185 19.43 6.46 3.88
CA ASP A 185 18.72 7.22 4.91
C ASP A 185 17.27 7.50 4.47
N TYR A 186 17.06 7.89 3.21
CA TYR A 186 15.72 8.07 2.63
C TYR A 186 14.88 6.78 2.67
N VAL A 187 15.43 5.68 2.16
CA VAL A 187 14.72 4.40 2.10
C VAL A 187 14.46 3.85 3.51
N SER A 188 15.45 3.95 4.41
CA SER A 188 15.30 3.53 5.81
C SER A 188 14.25 4.38 6.53
N TYR A 189 14.21 5.69 6.29
CA TYR A 189 13.17 6.56 6.83
C TYR A 189 11.77 6.20 6.32
N GLY A 190 11.64 5.98 5.01
CA GLY A 190 10.38 5.57 4.39
C GLY A 190 9.89 4.23 4.97
N LEU A 191 10.76 3.23 5.03
CA LEU A 191 10.44 1.94 5.62
C LEU A 191 10.07 2.05 7.10
N TYR A 192 10.89 2.74 7.90
CA TYR A 192 10.63 2.94 9.32
C TYR A 192 9.28 3.60 9.53
N THR A 193 8.97 4.67 8.79
CA THR A 193 7.67 5.34 8.86
C THR A 193 6.51 4.39 8.52
N LEU A 194 6.69 3.49 7.56
CA LEU A 194 5.65 2.54 7.16
C LEU A 194 5.46 1.37 8.13
N ILE A 195 6.52 0.86 8.75
CA ILE A 195 6.47 -0.41 9.51
C ILE A 195 6.84 -0.32 11.00
N ALA A 196 7.42 0.79 11.47
CA ALA A 196 7.93 0.89 12.84
C ALA A 196 6.84 0.72 13.89
N HIS A 197 5.65 1.26 13.66
CA HIS A 197 4.54 1.10 14.58
C HIS A 197 4.13 -0.37 14.72
N VAL A 198 4.13 -1.09 13.60
CA VAL A 198 3.82 -2.52 13.54
C VAL A 198 4.86 -3.33 14.31
N GLU A 199 6.14 -3.05 14.04
CA GLU A 199 7.26 -3.72 14.69
C GLU A 199 7.24 -3.46 16.20
N GLU A 200 7.01 -2.22 16.63
CA GLU A 200 6.94 -1.87 18.05
C GLU A 200 5.78 -2.60 18.77
N GLN A 201 4.59 -2.63 18.16
CA GLN A 201 3.41 -3.27 18.74
C GLN A 201 3.53 -4.80 18.79
N MET A 202 4.06 -5.42 17.74
CA MET A 202 4.16 -6.87 17.62
C MET A 202 5.39 -7.44 18.34
N CYS A 203 6.55 -6.81 18.16
CA CYS A 203 7.84 -7.34 18.60
C CYS A 203 8.28 -6.80 19.95
N LYS A 204 7.77 -5.65 20.39
CA LYS A 204 8.09 -5.02 21.69
C LYS A 204 9.61 -5.01 21.92
N ASN A 205 10.05 -5.56 23.06
CA ASN A 205 11.46 -5.64 23.46
C ASN A 205 12.14 -6.95 23.02
N ASN A 206 11.56 -7.72 22.09
CA ASN A 206 12.14 -8.97 21.62
C ASN A 206 12.55 -8.85 20.15
N PRO A 207 13.64 -8.11 19.85
CA PRO A 207 14.13 -7.98 18.48
C PRO A 207 14.65 -9.34 18.01
N VAL A 208 13.89 -9.98 17.13
CA VAL A 208 14.29 -11.22 16.47
C VAL A 208 15.05 -10.82 15.20
N LYS A 209 16.37 -10.77 15.28
CA LYS A 209 17.22 -10.64 14.08
C LYS A 209 17.33 -11.98 13.38
N CYS A 210 17.08 -11.95 12.08
CA CYS A 210 17.11 -13.12 11.22
C CYS A 210 17.95 -12.86 9.97
N GLU A 211 18.83 -13.80 9.63
CA GLU A 211 19.57 -13.76 8.36
C GLU A 211 18.68 -14.07 7.16
N MET A 212 17.61 -14.83 7.37
CA MET A 212 16.64 -15.22 6.35
C MET A 212 15.22 -15.14 6.94
N PRO A 213 14.21 -14.69 6.18
CA PRO A 213 12.86 -14.61 6.70
C PRO A 213 12.28 -16.03 6.81
N PRO A 214 11.19 -16.20 7.57
CA PRO A 214 10.54 -17.50 7.69
C PRO A 214 9.98 -17.89 6.31
N LEU A 215 10.39 -19.04 5.79
CA LEU A 215 10.02 -19.55 4.47
C LEU A 215 9.41 -20.96 4.60
N PRO A 216 8.60 -21.41 3.63
CA PRO A 216 8.12 -22.78 3.63
C PRO A 216 9.32 -23.73 3.52
N ILE A 217 9.26 -24.84 4.26
CA ILE A 217 10.24 -25.92 4.12
C ILE A 217 9.93 -26.64 2.82
N TYR A 218 10.69 -26.36 1.76
CA TYR A 218 10.63 -27.17 0.55
C TYR A 218 11.19 -28.54 0.88
N THR A 219 10.32 -29.53 1.06
CA THR A 219 10.75 -30.93 0.96
C THR A 219 11.11 -31.17 -0.49
N GLU A 220 12.33 -31.66 -0.75
CA GLU A 220 12.95 -31.84 -2.08
C GLU A 220 12.14 -32.71 -3.08
N ASP A 221 10.93 -33.14 -2.73
CA ASP A 221 10.08 -34.05 -3.50
C ASP A 221 9.00 -33.34 -4.34
N GLU A 222 8.83 -32.01 -4.25
CA GLU A 222 7.88 -31.24 -5.09
C GLU A 222 8.58 -30.57 -6.28
N ASP A 223 8.87 -31.40 -7.28
CA ASP A 223 8.77 -31.15 -8.72
C ASP A 223 9.57 -29.96 -9.31
N GLU A 224 10.76 -30.28 -9.84
CA GLU A 224 11.57 -29.45 -10.76
C GLU A 224 10.86 -29.05 -12.08
N THR A 225 9.57 -29.37 -12.25
CA THR A 225 8.85 -29.22 -13.53
C THR A 225 8.02 -27.94 -13.63
N SER A 226 7.92 -27.14 -12.57
CA SER A 226 7.36 -25.79 -12.66
C SER A 226 8.50 -24.78 -12.88
N SER A 227 9.05 -24.75 -14.10
CA SER A 227 9.86 -23.63 -14.55
C SER A 227 9.06 -22.36 -14.37
N ALA A 228 9.42 -21.57 -13.35
CA ALA A 228 8.99 -20.20 -13.23
C ALA A 228 9.33 -19.52 -14.57
N GLU A 229 8.32 -19.26 -15.38
CA GLU A 229 8.35 -18.09 -16.24
C GLU A 229 8.61 -16.92 -15.29
N GLU A 230 9.87 -16.52 -15.26
CA GLU A 230 10.32 -15.21 -14.83
C GLU A 230 9.47 -14.20 -15.59
N GLU A 231 8.33 -13.81 -15.01
CA GLU A 231 7.64 -12.58 -15.39
C GLU A 231 8.56 -11.45 -14.91
N ILE A 232 9.67 -11.27 -15.65
CA ILE A 232 10.46 -10.05 -15.64
C ILE A 232 9.48 -9.00 -16.14
N LEU A 233 8.83 -8.33 -15.19
CA LEU A 233 8.13 -7.08 -15.43
C LEU A 233 9.11 -6.17 -16.17
N ASP A 234 8.89 -6.03 -17.47
CA ASP A 234 9.61 -5.09 -18.32
C ASP A 234 9.28 -3.68 -17.81
N PHE A 235 10.12 -3.18 -16.91
CA PHE A 235 10.02 -1.86 -16.29
C PHE A 235 10.41 -0.73 -17.27
N THR A 236 10.68 -1.03 -18.55
CA THR A 236 10.94 0.04 -19.53
C THR A 236 9.64 0.75 -19.91
N SER A 237 9.43 1.90 -19.25
CA SER A 237 8.59 3.03 -19.62
C SER A 237 7.94 2.93 -21.02
N LYS A 238 6.72 2.40 -21.06
CA LYS A 238 5.78 2.66 -22.16
C LYS A 238 4.63 3.49 -21.61
N ASN A 239 4.67 4.74 -22.01
CA ASN A 239 3.64 5.77 -21.94
C ASN A 239 2.20 5.18 -21.96
N PRO A 240 1.37 5.38 -20.91
CA PRO A 240 0.05 4.78 -20.83
C PRO A 240 -0.97 5.68 -21.52
N ASP A 241 -1.08 5.56 -22.85
CA ASP A 241 -2.26 6.01 -23.58
C ASP A 241 -3.04 4.79 -24.09
N ASN A 242 -4.27 4.67 -23.60
CA ASN A 242 -5.39 3.84 -24.08
C ASN A 242 -5.31 2.31 -23.89
N GLY A 243 -6.26 1.76 -23.13
CA GLY A 243 -6.67 0.36 -23.30
C GLY A 243 -7.41 -0.24 -22.13
N HIS A 244 -8.71 0.03 -22.03
CA HIS A 244 -9.67 -0.68 -21.18
C HIS A 244 -9.63 -2.20 -21.46
N ASN A 245 -9.37 -3.02 -20.43
CA ASN A 245 -9.81 -4.42 -20.36
C ASN A 245 -9.95 -4.83 -18.89
N GLY A 246 -11.19 -4.92 -18.42
CA GLY A 246 -11.53 -5.42 -17.10
C GLY A 246 -11.70 -6.94 -17.13
N ALA A 247 -10.85 -7.64 -16.39
CA ALA A 247 -11.11 -8.94 -15.74
C ALA A 247 -9.83 -9.44 -15.06
N SER A 248 -9.49 -8.90 -13.88
CA SER A 248 -8.69 -9.60 -12.83
C SER A 248 -8.44 -8.76 -11.54
N ASN A 249 -9.21 -7.69 -11.28
CA ASN A 249 -8.89 -6.76 -10.19
C ASN A 249 -9.44 -7.17 -8.81
N HIS A 250 -10.20 -8.27 -8.70
CA HIS A 250 -10.73 -8.74 -7.41
C HIS A 250 -9.69 -9.41 -6.52
N LEU A 251 -8.57 -9.90 -7.07
CA LEU A 251 -7.54 -10.60 -6.31
C LEU A 251 -6.42 -9.67 -5.82
N VAL A 252 -6.27 -8.51 -6.44
CA VAL A 252 -5.08 -7.64 -6.28
C VAL A 252 -5.17 -6.76 -5.03
N CYS A 253 -6.36 -6.21 -4.74
CA CYS A 253 -6.64 -5.44 -3.51
C CYS A 253 -6.50 -6.27 -2.23
N SER A 254 -6.48 -7.61 -2.36
CA SER A 254 -6.31 -8.51 -1.24
C SER A 254 -4.86 -8.60 -0.82
N THR A 255 -3.84 -8.49 -1.67
CA THR A 255 -2.52 -9.07 -1.31
C THR A 255 -1.62 -8.21 -0.42
N LEU A 256 -1.73 -6.87 -0.41
CA LEU A 256 -0.89 -5.99 0.43
C LEU A 256 -1.61 -5.34 1.60
N LEU A 257 -2.90 -5.03 1.43
CA LEU A 257 -3.80 -5.05 2.57
C LEU A 257 -3.68 -6.43 3.23
N PHE A 258 -3.65 -7.57 2.55
CA PHE A 258 -3.28 -8.80 3.28
C PHE A 258 -1.81 -8.78 3.77
N SER A 259 -0.77 -8.36 3.07
CA SER A 259 0.56 -8.53 3.68
C SER A 259 0.82 -7.64 4.91
N LEU A 260 0.43 -6.36 4.91
CA LEU A 260 0.58 -5.50 6.11
C LEU A 260 -0.66 -5.57 7.00
N THR A 261 -1.84 -5.58 6.40
CA THR A 261 -3.12 -5.64 7.10
C THR A 261 -3.50 -7.08 7.51
N SER A 262 -3.09 -8.19 6.88
CA SER A 262 -3.19 -9.57 7.47
C SER A 262 -2.20 -9.75 8.62
N LEU A 263 -0.99 -9.19 8.53
CA LEU A 263 -0.08 -9.15 9.68
C LEU A 263 -0.76 -8.47 10.89
N PHE A 264 -1.44 -7.34 10.67
CA PHE A 264 -2.21 -6.63 11.70
C PHE A 264 -3.53 -7.30 12.10
N VAL A 265 -4.30 -7.82 11.15
CA VAL A 265 -5.59 -8.47 11.39
C VAL A 265 -5.37 -9.75 12.20
N GLN A 266 -4.33 -10.53 11.91
CA GLN A 266 -3.92 -11.64 12.77
C GLN A 266 -3.60 -11.15 14.20
N TYR A 267 -2.88 -10.04 14.36
CA TYR A 267 -2.58 -9.49 15.69
C TYR A 267 -3.83 -9.07 16.48
N ILE A 268 -4.82 -8.46 15.81
CA ILE A 268 -6.07 -8.00 16.44
C ILE A 268 -6.98 -9.17 16.79
N TYR A 269 -7.11 -10.21 15.94
CA TYR A 269 -7.95 -11.38 16.25
C TYR A 269 -7.44 -12.23 17.43
N PHE A 270 -6.17 -12.08 17.82
CA PHE A 270 -5.58 -12.80 18.94
C PHE A 270 -5.47 -11.97 20.24
N HIS A 271 -6.00 -10.75 20.27
CA HIS A 271 -6.02 -9.86 21.43
C HIS A 271 -7.42 -9.43 21.83
#